data_AF-A0A087V0G3-F1
#
_entry.id   AF-A0A087V0G3-F1
#
_cell.length_a   1.000
_cell.length_b   1.000
_cell.length_c   1.000
_cell.angle_alpha   90.00
_cell.angle_beta   90.00
_cell.angle_gamma   90.00
#
_symmetry.space_group_name_H-M   'P 1'
#
loop_
_entity.id
_entity.type
_entity.pdbx_description
1 polymer ?
#
loop_
_entity_poly.entity_id
_entity_poly.type
_entity_poly.pdbx_seq_one_letter_code
_entity_poly.pdbx_strand_id
1 'polypeptide(L)'
;MSRIQELQAFDPDAVQLVARKVAAISGDARRALDICRFATEVVTSTKSSPKKKCKVLIGMEHVDIALQQMFSSPLVLAIRSSSNIAKLFFRGMLSEFMRTGSEETTLLRIHQ
;
A
#
# COMPACT_ATOMS: atom_id res chain seq x y z
N MET A 1 -1.66 16.68 21.97
CA MET A 1 -3.12 16.71 21.72
C MET A 1 -3.33 16.92 20.23
N SER A 2 -3.83 15.91 19.52
CA SER A 2 -3.94 15.92 18.06
C SER A 2 -5.33 16.39 17.64
N ARG A 3 -5.42 17.48 16.86
CA ARG A 3 -6.70 18.09 16.38
C ARG A 3 -7.65 17.12 15.65
N ILE A 4 -7.13 15.99 15.17
CA ILE A 4 -7.93 14.92 14.54
C ILE A 4 -8.80 14.16 15.54
N GLN A 5 -8.38 14.02 16.79
CA GLN A 5 -9.17 13.35 17.84
C GLN A 5 -10.40 14.18 18.24
N GLU A 6 -10.31 15.50 18.13
CA GLU A 6 -11.40 16.43 18.45
C GLU A 6 -12.54 16.38 17.41
N LEU A 7 -12.27 15.89 16.19
CA LEU A 7 -13.26 15.86 15.11
C LEU A 7 -14.20 14.64 15.14
N GLN A 8 -13.99 13.64 16.01
CA GLN A 8 -14.73 12.35 16.02
C GLN A 8 -14.98 11.74 14.61
N ALA A 9 -14.06 11.98 13.67
CA ALA A 9 -14.15 11.46 12.31
C ALA A 9 -13.41 10.13 12.17
N PHE A 10 -12.38 9.91 13.00
CA PHE A 10 -11.59 8.69 13.02
C PHE A 10 -11.79 7.95 14.34
N ASP A 11 -11.73 6.63 14.25
CA ASP A 11 -11.52 5.79 15.40
C ASP A 11 -10.13 6.09 16.02
N PRO A 12 -10.01 6.29 17.34
CA PRO A 12 -8.71 6.50 17.99
C PRO A 12 -7.68 5.40 17.67
N ASP A 13 -8.14 4.15 17.51
CA ASP A 13 -7.26 3.03 17.18
C ASP A 13 -6.72 3.15 15.76
N ALA A 14 -7.55 3.64 14.83
CA ALA A 14 -7.16 3.91 13.45
C ALA A 14 -6.11 5.03 13.35
N VAL A 15 -6.27 6.10 14.14
CA VAL A 15 -5.27 7.17 14.22
C VAL A 15 -3.97 6.65 14.81
N GLN A 16 -4.04 5.82 15.85
CA GLN A 16 -2.86 5.24 16.48
C GLN A 16 -2.10 4.31 15.53
N LEU A 17 -2.82 3.53 14.71
CA LEU A 17 -2.24 2.66 13.70
C LEU A 17 -1.45 3.46 12.64
N VAL A 18 -2.05 4.52 12.08
CA VAL A 18 -1.34 5.41 11.12
C VAL A 18 -0.11 6.03 11.78
N ALA A 19 -0.27 6.56 13.00
CA ALA A 19 0.81 7.23 13.72
C ALA A 19 2.01 6.29 13.96
N ARG A 20 1.76 5.07 14.47
CA ARG A 20 2.82 4.07 14.71
C ARG A 20 3.49 3.64 13.41
N LYS A 21 2.70 3.42 12.35
CA LYS A 21 3.23 2.97 11.05
C LYS A 21 4.12 4.04 10.40
N VAL A 22 3.67 5.29 10.37
CA VAL A 22 4.42 6.39 9.76
C VAL A 22 5.66 6.71 10.60
N ALA A 23 5.56 6.71 11.93
CA ALA A 23 6.71 6.91 12.81
C ALA A 23 7.81 5.85 12.59
N ALA A 24 7.43 4.60 12.33
CA ALA A 24 8.37 3.51 12.07
C ALA A 24 9.03 3.56 10.67
N ILE A 25 8.40 4.22 9.69
CA ILE A 25 8.89 4.25 8.30
C ILE A 25 9.62 5.56 7.97
N SER A 26 9.00 6.71 8.21
CA SER A 26 9.54 8.01 7.78
C SER A 26 9.46 9.12 8.83
N GLY A 27 8.56 9.04 9.80
CA GLY A 27 8.33 10.09 10.79
C GLY A 27 7.71 11.38 10.24
N ASP A 28 7.27 11.40 8.97
CA ASP A 28 6.74 12.60 8.32
C ASP A 28 5.24 12.79 8.58
N ALA A 29 4.89 13.88 9.25
CA ALA A 29 3.50 14.26 9.51
C ALA A 29 2.69 14.51 8.24
N ARG A 30 3.30 14.98 7.14
CA ARG A 30 2.61 15.17 5.85
C ARG A 30 2.10 13.85 5.32
N ARG A 31 2.97 12.83 5.32
CA ARG A 31 2.62 11.47 4.89
C ARG A 31 1.53 10.86 5.75
N ALA A 32 1.53 11.11 7.06
CA ALA A 32 0.44 10.68 7.94
C ALA A 32 -0.91 11.33 7.57
N LEU A 33 -0.91 12.63 7.25
CA LEU A 33 -2.12 13.34 6.83
C LEU A 33 -2.63 12.86 5.46
N ASP A 34 -1.72 12.57 4.52
CA ASP A 34 -2.09 12.05 3.21
C ASP A 34 -2.77 10.67 3.32
N ILE A 35 -2.29 9.80 4.21
CA ILE A 35 -2.93 8.50 4.50
C ILE A 35 -4.33 8.70 5.08
N CYS A 36 -4.49 9.60 6.05
CA CYS A 36 -5.80 9.90 6.64
C CYS A 36 -6.77 10.46 5.59
N ARG A 37 -6.29 11.34 4.71
CA ARG A 37 -7.09 11.84 3.59
C ARG A 37 -7.53 10.70 2.67
N PHE A 38 -6.59 9.85 2.27
CA PHE A 38 -6.90 8.74 1.39
C PHE A 38 -7.88 7.74 2.03
N ALA A 39 -7.71 7.43 3.31
CA ALA A 39 -8.66 6.60 4.07
C ALA A 39 -10.08 7.22 4.09
N THR A 40 -10.18 8.55 4.16
CA THR A 40 -11.47 9.25 4.05
C THR A 40 -12.09 9.07 2.67
N GLU A 41 -11.27 9.21 1.61
CA GLU A 41 -11.72 9.03 0.22
C GLU A 41 -12.24 7.60 0.00
N VAL A 42 -11.54 6.56 0.47
CA VAL A 42 -11.97 5.15 0.41
C VAL A 42 -13.35 4.94 1.02
N VAL A 43 -13.64 5.58 2.16
CA VAL A 43 -14.97 5.45 2.80
C VAL A 43 -16.05 6.20 2.01
N THR A 44 -15.73 7.35 1.44
CA THR A 44 -16.70 8.10 0.62
C THR A 44 -17.05 7.36 -0.67
N SER A 45 -16.08 6.67 -1.28
CA SER A 45 -16.31 5.88 -2.50
C SER A 45 -17.17 4.64 -2.24
N THR A 46 -17.11 4.05 -1.06
CA THR A 46 -17.90 2.85 -0.69
C THR A 46 -19.33 3.19 -0.27
N LYS A 47 -19.60 4.40 0.25
CA LYS A 47 -20.92 4.86 0.70
C LYS A 47 -21.52 5.87 -0.29
N SER A 48 -21.89 5.41 -1.48
CA SER A 48 -22.52 6.18 -2.57
C SER A 48 -23.96 6.62 -2.29
N SER A 49 -24.21 7.33 -1.19
CA SER A 49 -25.51 7.96 -0.89
C SER A 49 -25.32 9.42 -0.47
N PRO A 50 -25.71 10.42 -1.28
CA PRO A 50 -25.37 11.83 -1.06
C PRO A 50 -26.24 12.53 -0.01
N LYS A 51 -26.86 11.79 0.92
CA LYS A 51 -27.91 12.34 1.79
C LYS A 51 -27.83 11.86 3.23
N LYS A 52 -26.75 12.25 3.91
CA LYS A 52 -26.76 12.66 5.33
C LYS A 52 -25.33 13.02 5.70
N LYS A 53 -25.15 14.13 6.42
CA LYS A 53 -23.99 14.36 7.28
C LYS A 53 -24.00 13.32 8.43
N CYS A 54 -24.01 12.02 8.10
CA CYS A 54 -23.75 11.00 9.09
C CYS A 54 -22.28 11.14 9.45
N LYS A 55 -21.97 11.14 10.75
CA LYS A 55 -20.61 10.94 11.24
C LYS A 55 -20.12 9.61 10.67
N VAL A 56 -19.41 9.67 9.56
CA VAL A 56 -18.81 8.49 8.95
C VAL A 56 -17.52 8.25 9.72
N LEU A 57 -17.56 7.26 10.63
CA LEU A 57 -16.40 6.88 11.42
C LEU A 57 -15.44 6.09 10.53
N ILE A 58 -14.20 6.57 10.43
CA ILE A 58 -13.13 5.90 9.70
C ILE A 58 -12.48 4.90 10.65
N GLY A 59 -12.87 3.63 10.50
CA GLY A 59 -12.28 2.50 11.23
C GLY A 59 -10.99 1.96 10.61
N MET A 60 -10.42 0.97 11.30
CA MET A 60 -9.15 0.31 10.96
C MET A 60 -9.12 -0.28 9.55
N GLU A 61 -10.21 -0.89 9.09
CA GLU A 61 -10.29 -1.54 7.77
C GLU A 61 -10.00 -0.57 6.62
N HIS A 62 -10.55 0.64 6.69
CA HIS A 62 -10.36 1.66 5.67
C HIS A 62 -8.92 2.21 5.67
N VAL A 63 -8.34 2.33 6.87
CA VAL A 63 -6.94 2.72 7.01
C VAL A 63 -6.02 1.63 6.49
N ASP A 64 -6.32 0.35 6.70
CA ASP A 64 -5.50 -0.74 6.19
C ASP A 64 -5.51 -0.79 4.66
N ILE A 65 -6.69 -0.61 4.04
CA ILE A 65 -6.81 -0.44 2.59
C ILE A 65 -5.98 0.76 2.12
N ALA A 66 -6.05 1.88 2.83
CA ALA A 66 -5.30 3.08 2.51
C ALA A 66 -3.78 2.84 2.55
N LEU A 67 -3.31 2.17 3.61
CA LEU A 67 -1.92 1.80 3.77
C LEU A 67 -1.46 0.83 2.69
N GLN A 68 -2.24 -0.20 2.37
CA GLN A 68 -1.87 -1.17 1.33
C GLN A 68 -1.69 -0.50 -0.02
N GLN A 69 -2.57 0.44 -0.39
CA GLN A 69 -2.44 1.13 -1.67
C GLN A 69 -1.26 2.11 -1.68
N MET A 70 -1.11 2.95 -0.64
CA MET A 70 -0.06 3.97 -0.59
C MET A 70 1.35 3.42 -0.32
N PHE A 71 1.47 2.24 0.30
CA PHE A 71 2.76 1.59 0.58
C PHE A 71 3.04 0.37 -0.30
N SER A 72 2.21 0.11 -1.32
CA SER A 72 2.52 -0.94 -2.29
C SER A 72 3.72 -0.57 -3.16
N SER A 73 4.64 -1.52 -3.36
CA SER A 73 5.80 -1.32 -4.24
C SER A 73 5.35 -1.37 -5.70
N PRO A 74 5.61 -0.31 -6.51
CA PRO A 74 5.21 -0.27 -7.91
C PRO A 74 5.91 -1.36 -8.74
N LEU A 75 7.13 -1.74 -8.39
CA LEU A 75 7.86 -2.83 -9.04
C LEU A 75 7.16 -4.18 -8.83
N VAL A 76 6.72 -4.46 -7.60
CA VAL A 76 5.99 -5.70 -7.29
C VAL A 76 4.66 -5.75 -8.02
N LEU A 77 3.96 -4.62 -8.11
CA LEU A 77 2.72 -4.51 -8.89
C LEU A 77 2.96 -4.76 -10.38
N ALA A 78 4.02 -4.19 -10.96
CA ALA A 78 4.38 -4.39 -12.36
C ALA A 78 4.72 -5.86 -12.68
N ILE A 79 5.49 -6.53 -11.80
CA ILE A 79 5.80 -7.95 -11.95
C ILE A 79 4.51 -8.79 -11.86
N ARG A 80 3.61 -8.45 -10.92
CA ARG A 80 2.35 -9.17 -10.73
C ARG A 80 1.38 -9.01 -11.90
N SER A 81 1.29 -7.83 -12.51
CA SER A 81 0.42 -7.56 -13.67
C SER A 81 0.99 -8.01 -15.01
N SER A 82 2.28 -8.40 -15.06
CA SER A 82 2.93 -8.84 -16.30
C SER A 82 2.37 -10.14 -16.88
N SER A 83 2.63 -10.37 -18.18
CA SER A 83 2.20 -11.56 -18.91
C SER A 83 2.82 -12.85 -18.34
N ASN A 84 2.18 -13.99 -18.60
CA ASN A 84 2.69 -15.29 -18.15
C ASN A 84 4.09 -15.59 -18.71
N ILE A 85 4.39 -15.14 -19.93
CA ILE A 85 5.70 -15.27 -20.57
C ILE A 85 6.74 -14.43 -19.82
N ALA A 86 6.42 -13.18 -19.48
CA ALA A 86 7.33 -12.32 -18.70
C ALA A 86 7.60 -12.92 -17.31
N LYS A 87 6.58 -13.48 -16.65
CA LYS A 87 6.74 -14.18 -15.37
C LYS A 87 7.61 -15.43 -15.47
N LEU A 88 7.45 -16.21 -16.55
CA LEU A 88 8.29 -17.38 -16.81
C LEU A 88 9.75 -16.95 -17.05
N PHE A 89 9.95 -15.88 -17.79
CA PHE A 89 11.27 -15.29 -18.01
C PHE A 89 11.93 -14.86 -16.69
N PHE A 90 11.23 -14.13 -15.82
CA PHE A 90 11.75 -13.77 -14.49
C PHE A 90 12.07 -14.99 -13.62
N ARG A 91 11.29 -16.07 -13.73
CA ARG A 91 11.59 -17.34 -13.03
C ARG A 91 12.85 -18.01 -13.58
N GLY A 92 13.04 -18.03 -14.90
CA GLY A 92 14.27 -18.52 -15.51
C GLY A 92 15.49 -17.71 -15.10
N MET A 93 15.37 -16.37 -15.09
CA MET A 93 16.41 -15.48 -14.56
C MET A 93 16.75 -15.80 -13.10
N LEU A 94 15.73 -15.94 -12.25
CA LEU A 94 15.94 -16.25 -10.83
C LEU A 94 16.60 -17.62 -10.65
N SER A 95 16.19 -18.63 -11.43
CA SER A 95 16.81 -19.96 -11.41
C SER A 95 18.29 -19.89 -11.77
N GLU A 96 18.65 -19.15 -12.82
CA GLU A 96 20.05 -18.98 -13.23
C GLU A 96 20.88 -18.19 -12.22
N PHE A 97 20.30 -17.15 -11.61
CA PHE A 97 20.93 -16.43 -10.51
C PHE A 97 21.23 -17.39 -9.35
N MET A 98 20.24 -18.18 -8.92
CA MET A 98 20.40 -19.11 -7.79
C MET A 98 21.37 -20.25 -8.11
N ARG A 99 21.48 -20.65 -9.38
CA ARG A 99 22.40 -21.71 -9.83
C ARG A 99 23.85 -21.23 -9.93
N THR A 100 24.06 -20.01 -10.42
CA THR A 100 25.42 -19.49 -10.73
C THR A 100 25.97 -18.55 -9.66
N GLY A 101 25.10 -17.95 -8.83
CA GLY A 101 25.45 -16.91 -7.87
C GLY A 101 25.87 -15.58 -8.52
N SER A 102 25.71 -15.44 -9.84
CA SER A 102 26.05 -14.25 -10.59
C SER A 102 24.83 -13.35 -10.75
N GLU A 103 25.00 -12.05 -10.48
CA GLU A 103 23.94 -11.05 -10.67
C GLU A 103 23.70 -10.70 -12.14
N GLU A 104 24.63 -11.10 -13.02
CA GLU A 104 24.55 -10.94 -14.47
C GLU A 104 24.45 -12.29 -15.18
N THR A 105 23.60 -12.38 -16.20
CA THR A 105 23.45 -13.58 -17.03
C THR A 105 23.12 -13.20 -18.48
N THR A 106 23.33 -14.14 -19.41
CA THR A 106 23.00 -13.98 -20.83
C THR A 106 21.63 -14.57 -21.13
N LEU A 107 20.88 -13.97 -22.07
CA LEU A 107 19.57 -14.46 -22.49
C LEU A 107 19.56 -15.94 -22.90
N LEU A 108 20.64 -16.41 -23.53
CA LEU A 108 20.79 -17.81 -23.94
C LEU A 108 20.67 -18.78 -22.75
N ARG A 109 21.19 -18.41 -21.58
CA ARG A 109 21.19 -19.26 -20.38
C ARG A 109 19.84 -19.32 -19.69
N ILE A 110 19.01 -18.28 -19.84
CA ILE A 110 17.67 -18.21 -19.25
C ILE A 110 16.66 -19.11 -20.00
N HIS A 111 16.94 -19.43 -21.27
CA HIS A 111 16.08 -20.25 -22.12
C HIS A 111 16.39 -21.77 -22.01
N GLN A 112 17.47 -22.16 -21.36
CA GLN A 112 17.83 -23.57 -21.16
C GLN A 112 17.04 -24.20 -20.01
#